data_AF-A0A349MCL2-F1
#
_entry.id   AF-A0A349MCL2-F1
#
_cell.length_a   1.000
_cell.length_b   1.000
_cell.length_c   1.000
_cell.angle_alpha   90.00
_cell.angle_beta   90.00
_cell.angle_gamma   90.00
#
_symmetry.space_group_name_H-M   'P 1'
#
loop_
_entity.id
_entity.type
_entity.pdbx_description
1 polymer ?
#
loop_
_entity_poly.entity_id
_entity_poly.type
_entity_poly.pdbx_seq_one_letter_code
_entity_poly.pdbx_strand_id
1 'polypeptide(L)'
;AADTATGILLSNFQNLGRQHNEGLELALMMPLGKTGRLNWTASAYRVVNDGTRLESPFSSSGFSWSSRFFASWTLGKDWKLQANSFIRGAAVNPQGRFNGFATLNLAASRDLAGDHWQITVQAKDVFNTRRWSYSTRTIDFQQEVWRQRESRNVYVTLQYKFGKMDERNRRGSGSPRGGDGDDFMME
;
A
#
# COMPACT_ATOMS: atom_id res chain seq x y z
N ALA A 1 -31.56 -8.04 3.00
CA ALA A 1 -32.78 -8.03 2.16
C ALA A 1 -33.54 -6.76 2.48
N ALA A 2 -34.16 -6.13 1.48
CA ALA A 2 -35.06 -5.00 1.69
C ALA A 2 -36.49 -5.51 1.61
N ASP A 3 -37.28 -5.28 2.66
CA ASP A 3 -38.72 -5.48 2.61
C ASP A 3 -39.36 -4.19 2.10
N THR A 4 -39.78 -4.21 0.83
CA THR A 4 -40.40 -3.06 0.15
C THR A 4 -41.81 -2.76 0.64
N ALA A 5 -42.47 -3.66 1.38
CA ALA A 5 -43.80 -3.44 1.95
C ALA A 5 -43.75 -2.73 3.30
N THR A 6 -42.73 -2.99 4.12
CA THR A 6 -42.55 -2.35 5.44
C THR A 6 -41.46 -1.26 5.47
N GLY A 7 -40.64 -1.17 4.43
CA GLY A 7 -39.52 -0.22 4.35
C GLY A 7 -38.31 -0.60 5.22
N ILE A 8 -38.27 -1.84 5.73
CA ILE A 8 -37.21 -2.32 6.63
C ILE A 8 -36.05 -2.90 5.82
N LEU A 9 -34.84 -2.44 6.11
CA LEU A 9 -33.58 -2.97 5.57
C LEU A 9 -32.90 -3.87 6.59
N LEU A 10 -32.81 -5.17 6.30
CA LEU A 10 -32.12 -6.15 7.14
C LEU A 10 -30.73 -6.46 6.57
N SER A 11 -29.69 -6.26 7.38
CA SER A 11 -28.29 -6.56 7.05
C SER A 11 -27.77 -7.66 7.97
N ASN A 12 -27.37 -8.80 7.39
CA ASN A 12 -26.83 -9.95 8.11
C ASN A 12 -25.48 -10.36 7.51
N PHE A 13 -24.58 -10.86 8.36
CA PHE A 13 -23.32 -11.44 7.91
C PHE A 13 -23.54 -12.91 7.55
N GLN A 14 -23.16 -13.29 6.33
CA GLN A 14 -23.13 -14.67 5.88
C GLN A 14 -21.76 -14.99 5.30
N ASN A 15 -21.27 -16.21 5.52
CA ASN A 15 -20.04 -16.67 4.89
C ASN A 15 -20.36 -17.15 3.48
N LEU A 16 -20.01 -16.33 2.50
CA LEU A 16 -20.40 -16.54 1.11
C LEU A 16 -19.36 -17.43 0.40
N GLY A 17 -19.61 -18.73 0.39
CA GLY A 17 -19.00 -19.69 -0.54
C GLY A 17 -17.48 -19.56 -0.73
N ARG A 18 -17.03 -19.38 -1.98
CA ARG A 18 -15.62 -19.33 -2.38
C ARG A 18 -15.34 -18.08 -3.22
N GLN A 19 -14.24 -17.40 -2.92
CA GLN A 19 -13.69 -16.33 -3.75
C GLN A 19 -12.42 -16.83 -4.45
N HIS A 20 -12.32 -16.61 -5.75
CA HIS A 20 -11.15 -16.89 -6.56
C HIS A 20 -10.56 -15.60 -7.14
N ASN A 21 -9.24 -15.43 -7.03
CA ASN A 21 -8.54 -14.26 -7.56
C ASN A 21 -7.40 -14.72 -8.48
N GLU A 22 -7.42 -14.28 -9.73
CA GLU A 22 -6.37 -14.56 -10.71
C GLU A 22 -5.80 -13.24 -11.22
N GLY A 23 -4.48 -13.09 -11.29
CA GLY A 23 -3.92 -11.82 -11.70
C GLY A 23 -2.43 -11.83 -11.95
N LEU A 24 -1.96 -10.66 -12.34
CA LEU A 24 -0.57 -10.35 -12.59
C LEU A 24 -0.09 -9.31 -11.59
N GLU A 25 1.14 -9.50 -11.13
CA GLU A 25 1.85 -8.54 -10.31
C GLU A 25 3.16 -8.17 -10.98
N LEU A 26 3.44 -6.87 -11.01
CA LEU A 26 4.66 -6.29 -11.53
C LEU A 26 5.32 -5.50 -10.41
N ALA A 27 6.59 -5.77 -10.16
CA ALA A 27 7.41 -5.03 -9.22
C ALA A 27 8.68 -4.55 -9.91
N LEU A 28 8.85 -3.23 -9.97
CA LEU A 28 9.99 -2.55 -10.55
C LEU A 28 10.73 -1.81 -9.44
N MET A 29 12.00 -2.14 -9.27
CA MET A 29 12.92 -1.41 -8.40
C MET A 29 14.08 -0.93 -9.25
N MET A 30 14.23 0.40 -9.35
CA MET A 30 15.18 1.02 -10.25
C MET A 30 15.95 2.13 -9.53
N PRO A 31 17.29 2.10 -9.55
CA PRO A 31 18.08 3.25 -9.14
C PRO A 31 17.89 4.38 -10.16
N LEU A 32 17.64 5.59 -9.68
CA LEU A 32 17.52 6.77 -10.51
C LEU A 32 18.85 7.53 -10.43
N GLY A 33 19.78 7.18 -11.34
CA GLY A 33 21.16 7.63 -11.26
C GLY A 33 21.84 7.16 -9.96
N LYS A 34 22.71 8.01 -9.39
CA LYS A 34 23.42 7.70 -8.13
C LYS A 34 22.69 8.18 -6.87
N THR A 35 21.67 9.02 -7.02
CA THR A 35 21.10 9.79 -5.90
C THR A 35 19.63 9.50 -5.65
N GLY A 36 18.97 8.75 -6.53
CA GLY A 36 17.56 8.42 -6.40
C GLY A 36 17.26 6.93 -6.48
N ARG A 37 16.05 6.58 -6.06
CA ARG A 37 15.47 5.24 -6.19
C ARG A 37 14.00 5.37 -6.51
N LEU A 38 13.55 4.51 -7.42
CA LEU A 38 12.17 4.27 -7.75
C LEU A 38 11.78 2.86 -7.34
N ASN A 39 10.70 2.73 -6.59
CA ASN A 39 10.00 1.48 -6.33
C ASN A 39 8.58 1.64 -6.86
N TRP A 40 8.20 0.80 -7.81
CA TRP A 40 6.87 0.79 -8.38
C TRP A 40 6.33 -0.63 -8.36
N THR A 41 5.15 -0.82 -7.79
CA THR A 41 4.47 -2.11 -7.79
C THR A 41 3.06 -1.92 -8.32
N ALA A 42 2.67 -2.72 -9.30
CA ALA A 42 1.32 -2.74 -9.85
C ALA A 42 0.78 -4.17 -9.80
N SER A 43 -0.47 -4.33 -9.36
CA SER A 43 -1.17 -5.62 -9.38
C SER A 43 -2.49 -5.43 -10.12
N ALA A 44 -2.84 -6.37 -10.97
CA ALA A 44 -4.08 -6.39 -11.74
C ALA A 44 -4.66 -7.80 -11.66
N TYR A 45 -5.88 -7.94 -11.15
CA TYR A 45 -6.49 -9.23 -10.86
C TYR A 45 -7.99 -9.23 -11.13
N ARG A 46 -8.48 -10.38 -11.57
CA ARG A 46 -9.90 -10.70 -11.68
C ARG A 46 -10.34 -11.41 -10.41
N VAL A 47 -11.36 -10.85 -9.77
CA VAL A 47 -12.06 -11.44 -8.63
C VAL A 47 -13.30 -12.15 -9.16
N VAL A 48 -13.48 -13.40 -8.77
CA VAL A 48 -14.70 -14.19 -9.03
C VAL A 48 -15.24 -14.65 -7.69
N ASN A 49 -16.47 -14.26 -7.37
CA ASN A 49 -17.19 -14.69 -6.18
C ASN A 49 -18.24 -15.71 -6.59
N ASP A 50 -18.07 -16.96 -6.12
CA ASP A 50 -19.00 -18.06 -6.37
C ASP A 50 -19.85 -18.34 -5.12
N GLY A 51 -21.11 -17.93 -5.19
CA GLY A 51 -22.13 -18.13 -4.16
C GLY A 51 -23.22 -19.14 -4.57
N THR A 52 -22.98 -19.98 -5.58
CA THR A 52 -23.97 -20.93 -6.14
C THR A 52 -24.49 -22.00 -5.17
N ARG A 53 -23.85 -22.20 -4.02
CA ARG A 53 -24.27 -23.14 -2.96
C ARG A 53 -25.08 -22.50 -1.83
N LEU A 54 -25.47 -21.24 -1.97
CA LEU A 54 -26.29 -20.52 -0.98
C LEU A 54 -27.77 -20.64 -1.34
N GLU A 55 -28.65 -20.48 -0.33
CA GLU A 55 -30.11 -20.43 -0.52
C GLU A 55 -30.55 -19.30 -1.49
N SER A 56 -29.72 -18.26 -1.64
CA SER A 56 -29.84 -17.25 -2.69
C SER A 56 -28.55 -17.22 -3.52
N PRO A 57 -28.52 -17.89 -4.68
CA PRO A 57 -27.30 -18.01 -5.47
C PRO A 57 -26.93 -16.67 -6.10
N PHE A 58 -25.68 -16.25 -5.93
CA PHE A 58 -25.11 -15.11 -6.63
C PHE A 58 -23.76 -15.50 -7.24
N SER A 59 -23.46 -14.96 -8.42
CA SER A 59 -22.14 -15.02 -9.02
C SER A 59 -21.76 -13.60 -9.42
N SER A 60 -20.63 -13.12 -8.91
CA SER A 60 -20.18 -11.76 -9.14
C SER A 60 -18.70 -11.78 -9.49
N SER A 61 -18.36 -11.32 -10.70
CA SER A 61 -16.98 -11.21 -11.14
C SER A 61 -16.62 -9.78 -11.52
N GLY A 62 -15.38 -9.39 -11.25
CA GLY A 62 -14.92 -8.05 -11.52
C GLY A 62 -13.41 -7.95 -11.60
N PHE A 63 -12.94 -6.99 -12.39
CA PHE A 63 -11.54 -6.65 -12.47
C PHE A 63 -11.19 -5.61 -11.40
N SER A 64 -10.07 -5.79 -10.73
CA SER A 64 -9.51 -4.80 -9.82
C SER A 64 -8.01 -4.68 -10.03
N TRP A 65 -7.49 -3.51 -9.70
CA TRP A 65 -6.07 -3.23 -9.85
C TRP A 65 -5.60 -2.30 -8.74
N SER A 66 -4.30 -2.30 -8.50
CA SER A 66 -3.66 -1.36 -7.59
C SER A 66 -2.27 -1.01 -8.09
N SER A 67 -1.82 0.20 -7.79
CA SER A 67 -0.50 0.70 -8.14
C SER A 67 0.05 1.47 -6.94
N ARG A 68 1.25 1.12 -6.49
CA ARG A 68 2.01 1.82 -5.46
C ARG A 68 3.29 2.32 -6.08
N PHE A 69 3.54 3.60 -5.90
CA PHE A 69 4.72 4.27 -6.41
C PHE A 69 5.42 4.94 -5.25
N PHE A 70 6.70 4.66 -5.09
CA PHE A 70 7.57 5.31 -4.12
C PHE A 70 8.83 5.76 -4.82
N ALA A 71 9.10 7.06 -4.79
CA ALA A 71 10.34 7.63 -5.26
C ALA A 71 11.03 8.39 -4.13
N SER A 72 12.35 8.25 -4.04
CA SER A 72 13.19 9.03 -3.15
C SER A 72 14.36 9.58 -3.94
N TRP A 73 14.70 10.85 -3.73
CA TRP A 73 15.79 11.52 -4.42
C TRP A 73 16.60 12.37 -3.45
N THR A 74 17.91 12.25 -3.48
CA THR A 74 18.82 13.14 -2.76
C THR A 74 19.31 14.22 -3.73
N LEU A 75 19.06 15.49 -3.42
CA LEU A 75 19.49 16.62 -4.24
C LEU A 75 20.63 17.35 -3.52
N GLY A 76 21.83 17.34 -4.12
CA GLY A 76 23.03 17.85 -3.46
C GLY A 76 23.38 17.03 -2.22
N LYS A 77 23.90 17.69 -1.17
CA LYS A 77 24.28 17.05 0.09
C LYS A 77 23.17 17.10 1.15
N ASP A 78 22.29 18.10 1.05
CA ASP A 78 21.45 18.49 2.18
C ASP A 78 19.97 18.13 1.98
N TRP A 79 19.52 17.97 0.73
CA TRP A 79 18.10 17.80 0.43
C TRP A 79 17.72 16.36 0.12
N LYS A 80 16.61 15.90 0.69
CA LYS A 80 15.99 14.60 0.41
C LYS A 80 14.52 14.83 0.07
N LEU A 81 14.14 14.44 -1.14
CA LEU A 81 12.78 14.51 -1.64
C LEU A 81 12.19 13.10 -1.67
N GLN A 82 10.92 12.97 -1.30
CA GLN A 82 10.20 11.71 -1.36
C GLN A 82 8.79 11.93 -1.91
N ALA A 83 8.36 11.01 -2.76
CA ALA A 83 7.00 10.94 -3.26
C ALA A 83 6.47 9.53 -3.05
N ASN A 84 5.28 9.43 -2.47
CA ASN A 84 4.58 8.17 -2.25
C ASN A 84 3.15 8.30 -2.77
N SER A 85 2.81 7.51 -3.77
CA SER A 85 1.47 7.43 -4.34
C SER A 85 0.90 6.04 -4.20
N PHE A 86 -0.38 5.96 -3.87
CA PHE A 86 -1.14 4.72 -3.86
C PHE A 86 -2.46 4.93 -4.59
N ILE A 87 -2.66 4.14 -5.63
CA ILE A 87 -3.87 4.13 -6.45
C ILE A 87 -4.48 2.75 -6.36
N ARG A 88 -5.79 2.71 -6.14
CA ARG A 88 -6.58 1.49 -6.13
C ARG A 88 -7.76 1.69 -7.06
N GLY A 89 -7.94 0.78 -8.00
CA GLY A 89 -9.12 0.72 -8.86
C GLY A 89 -10.36 0.31 -8.07
N ALA A 90 -11.52 0.38 -8.72
CA ALA A 90 -12.72 -0.21 -8.16
C ALA A 90 -12.54 -1.73 -8.00
N ALA A 91 -13.25 -2.32 -7.04
CA ALA A 91 -13.25 -3.76 -6.80
C ALA A 91 -14.69 -4.23 -6.61
N VAL A 92 -15.04 -5.35 -7.23
CA VAL A 92 -16.37 -5.93 -7.10
C VAL A 92 -16.44 -6.77 -5.83
N ASN A 93 -17.52 -6.56 -5.08
CA ASN A 93 -17.91 -7.35 -3.93
C ASN A 93 -19.17 -8.18 -4.28
N PRO A 94 -19.48 -9.24 -3.53
CA PRO A 94 -20.71 -10.02 -3.69
C PRO A 94 -21.99 -9.22 -3.88
N GLN A 95 -22.14 -8.12 -3.14
CA GLN A 95 -23.36 -7.31 -3.08
C GLN A 95 -23.19 -5.90 -3.67
N GLY A 96 -22.03 -5.55 -4.25
CA GLY A 96 -21.79 -4.19 -4.73
C GLY A 96 -20.37 -3.95 -5.24
N ARG A 97 -19.90 -2.72 -5.18
CA ARG A 97 -18.54 -2.34 -5.58
C ARG A 97 -17.89 -1.41 -4.56
N PHE A 98 -16.64 -1.67 -4.24
CA PHE A 98 -15.76 -0.67 -3.65
C PHE A 98 -15.28 0.26 -4.76
N ASN A 99 -15.39 1.57 -4.56
CA ASN A 99 -14.92 2.53 -5.54
C ASN A 99 -13.42 2.78 -5.37
N GLY A 100 -12.75 3.04 -6.48
CA GLY A 100 -11.33 3.35 -6.49
C GLY A 100 -11.00 4.66 -5.79
N PHE A 101 -9.75 4.78 -5.35
CA PHE A 101 -9.20 6.02 -4.83
C PHE A 101 -7.72 6.14 -5.18
N ALA A 102 -7.21 7.36 -5.16
CA ALA A 102 -5.80 7.67 -5.29
C ALA A 102 -5.33 8.46 -4.06
N THR A 103 -4.06 8.41 -3.75
CA THR A 103 -3.43 9.26 -2.74
C THR A 103 -2.05 9.62 -3.22
N LEU A 104 -1.63 10.85 -2.95
CA LEU A 104 -0.27 11.32 -3.19
C LEU A 104 0.24 12.02 -1.93
N ASN A 105 1.40 11.57 -1.45
CA ASN A 105 2.12 12.18 -0.34
C ASN A 105 3.49 12.63 -0.84
N LEU A 106 3.87 13.86 -0.50
CA LEU A 106 5.15 14.45 -0.83
C LEU A 106 5.86 14.83 0.45
N ALA A 107 7.17 14.60 0.51
CA ALA A 107 8.00 15.06 1.61
C ALA A 107 9.31 15.64 1.10
N ALA A 108 9.77 16.70 1.75
CA ALA A 108 11.07 17.31 1.53
C ALA A 108 11.75 17.48 2.89
N SER A 109 12.96 16.96 3.00
CA SER A 109 13.81 17.09 4.17
C SER A 109 15.06 17.84 3.80
N ARG A 110 15.52 18.71 4.69
CA ARG A 110 16.80 19.42 4.57
C ARG A 110 17.61 19.22 5.86
N ASP A 111 18.82 18.70 5.71
CA ASP A 111 19.83 18.72 6.76
C ASP A 111 20.43 20.14 6.85
N LEU A 112 20.50 20.71 8.05
CA LEU A 112 21.01 22.07 8.32
C LEU A 112 22.48 22.02 8.75
N ALA A 113 23.11 23.19 8.86
CA ALA A 113 24.54 23.33 9.15
C ALA A 113 24.98 22.49 10.36
N GLY A 114 26.03 21.68 10.15
CA GLY A 114 26.59 20.78 11.15
C GLY A 114 25.87 19.44 11.29
N ASP A 115 24.91 19.10 10.41
CA ASP A 115 24.15 17.84 10.37
C ASP A 115 23.36 17.46 11.65
N HIS A 116 23.42 18.31 12.68
CA HIS A 116 22.72 18.12 13.95
C HIS A 116 21.22 18.41 13.84
N TRP A 117 20.80 19.25 12.90
CA TRP A 117 19.40 19.61 12.74
C TRP A 117 18.88 19.18 11.38
N GLN A 118 17.68 18.61 11.35
CA GLN A 118 16.97 18.29 10.11
C GLN A 118 15.56 18.85 10.19
N ILE A 119 15.15 19.57 9.15
CA ILE A 119 13.76 20.01 8.98
C ILE A 119 13.11 19.17 7.87
N THR A 120 11.93 18.64 8.15
CA THR A 120 11.13 17.89 7.17
C THR A 120 9.76 18.52 7.04
N VAL A 121 9.34 18.77 5.81
CA VAL A 121 7.99 19.19 5.47
C VAL A 121 7.34 18.06 4.68
N GLN A 122 6.15 17.63 5.10
CA GLN A 122 5.40 16.56 4.45
C GLN A 122 3.96 17.00 4.18
N ALA A 123 3.56 16.99 2.92
CA ALA A 123 2.17 17.15 2.50
C ALA A 123 1.56 15.77 2.25
N LYS A 124 0.54 15.41 3.04
CA LYS A 124 -0.23 14.18 2.85
C LYS A 124 -1.49 14.44 2.05
N ASP A 125 -1.88 13.43 1.27
CA ASP A 125 -3.08 13.40 0.41
C ASP A 125 -3.34 14.70 -0.34
N VAL A 126 -2.37 15.10 -1.18
CA VAL A 126 -2.38 16.39 -1.91
C VAL A 126 -3.68 16.62 -2.69
N PHE A 127 -4.25 15.56 -3.26
CA PHE A 127 -5.49 15.62 -4.04
C PHE A 127 -6.77 15.47 -3.19
N ASN A 128 -6.65 15.22 -1.89
CA ASN A 128 -7.78 14.97 -0.97
C ASN A 128 -8.72 13.85 -1.48
N THR A 129 -8.14 12.82 -2.09
CA THR A 129 -8.87 11.75 -2.78
C THR A 129 -8.97 10.49 -1.94
N ARG A 130 -8.47 10.46 -0.70
CA ARG A 130 -8.55 9.30 0.22
C ARG A 130 -9.95 9.08 0.79
N ARG A 131 -10.93 8.89 -0.09
CA ARG A 131 -12.31 8.59 0.25
C ARG A 131 -12.56 7.09 0.10
N TRP A 132 -13.02 6.47 1.17
CA TRP A 132 -13.54 5.11 1.12
C TRP A 132 -14.98 5.21 0.69
N SER A 133 -15.35 4.61 -0.44
CA SER A 133 -16.75 4.56 -0.84
C SER A 133 -17.16 3.21 -1.40
N TYR A 134 -18.39 2.84 -1.09
CA TYR A 134 -19.04 1.60 -1.44
C TYR A 134 -20.37 1.94 -2.11
N SER A 135 -20.63 1.31 -3.25
CA SER A 135 -21.89 1.44 -3.96
C SER A 135 -22.52 0.07 -4.09
N THR A 136 -23.74 -0.08 -3.59
CA THR A 136 -24.54 -1.30 -3.68
C THR A 136 -25.76 -0.98 -4.52
N ARG A 137 -26.00 -1.79 -5.55
CA ARG A 137 -27.20 -1.68 -6.40
C ARG A 137 -27.88 -3.03 -6.44
N THR A 138 -29.12 -3.07 -5.98
CA THR A 138 -30.02 -4.22 -6.07
C THR A 138 -31.21 -3.86 -6.94
N ILE A 139 -32.14 -4.79 -7.15
CA ILE A 139 -33.35 -4.51 -7.92
C ILE A 139 -34.29 -3.55 -7.18
N ASP A 140 -34.25 -3.56 -5.84
CA ASP A 140 -35.17 -2.81 -4.98
C ASP A 140 -34.58 -1.50 -4.44
N PHE A 141 -33.24 -1.40 -4.33
CA PHE A 141 -32.60 -0.21 -3.78
C PHE A 141 -31.18 0.05 -4.31
N GLN A 142 -30.81 1.33 -4.31
CA GLN A 142 -29.45 1.81 -4.52
C GLN A 142 -28.94 2.45 -3.23
N GLN A 143 -27.76 2.03 -2.77
CA GLN A 143 -27.13 2.54 -1.56
C GLN A 143 -25.71 2.99 -1.87
N GLU A 144 -25.38 4.22 -1.48
CA GLU A 144 -24.03 4.78 -1.58
C GLU A 144 -23.55 5.16 -0.19
N VAL A 145 -22.45 4.53 0.24
CA VAL A 145 -21.81 4.81 1.52
C VAL A 145 -20.44 5.35 1.24
N TRP A 146 -20.11 6.51 1.82
CA TRP A 146 -18.78 7.05 1.77
C TRP A 146 -18.30 7.48 3.16
N ARG A 147 -17.00 7.33 3.37
CA ARG A 147 -16.30 7.77 4.57
C ARG A 147 -14.98 8.40 4.16
N GLN A 148 -14.77 9.63 4.59
CA GLN A 148 -13.52 10.35 4.38
C GLN A 148 -13.01 10.75 5.75
N ARG A 149 -11.78 10.33 6.08
CA ARG A 149 -11.07 10.85 7.25
C ARG A 149 -10.30 12.10 6.81
N GLU A 150 -10.05 13.01 7.75
CA GLU A 150 -9.09 14.11 7.57
C GLU A 150 -7.77 13.51 7.07
N SER A 151 -7.41 13.80 5.83
CA SER A 151 -6.34 13.10 5.11
C SER A 151 -5.34 14.08 4.49
N ARG A 152 -5.81 15.25 4.09
CA ARG A 152 -4.99 16.35 3.56
C ARG A 152 -4.42 17.19 4.69
N ASN A 153 -3.20 16.86 5.11
CA ASN A 153 -2.49 17.54 6.20
C ASN A 153 -1.06 17.90 5.78
N VAL A 154 -0.56 19.01 6.32
CA VAL A 154 0.85 19.38 6.21
C VAL A 154 1.51 19.19 7.57
N TYR A 155 2.61 18.44 7.60
CA TYR A 155 3.42 18.23 8.78
C TYR A 155 4.75 18.94 8.61
N VAL A 156 5.17 19.64 9.65
CA VAL A 156 6.53 20.17 9.78
C VAL A 156 7.17 19.47 10.97
N THR A 157 8.31 18.83 10.74
CA THR A 157 9.05 18.09 11.76
C THR A 157 10.45 18.68 11.85
N LEU A 158 10.83 19.10 13.06
CA LEU A 158 12.18 19.49 13.39
C LEU A 158 12.81 18.37 14.21
N GLN A 159 13.95 17.85 13.76
CA GLN A 159 14.70 16.80 14.41
C GLN A 159 16.08 17.31 14.80
N TYR A 160 16.47 17.06 16.05
CA TYR A 160 17.83 17.28 16.55
C TYR A 160 18.51 15.94 16.79
N LYS A 161 19.66 15.73 16.14
CA LYS A 161 20.49 14.53 16.25
C LYS A 161 21.59 14.82 17.28
N PHE A 162 21.58 14.10 18.39
CA PHE A 162 22.60 14.19 19.43
C PHE A 162 23.39 12.87 19.54
N GLY A 163 24.69 12.98 19.82
CA GLY A 163 25.60 11.85 19.93
C GLY A 163 26.23 11.42 18.60
N LYS A 164 27.43 10.83 18.68
CA LYS A 164 28.06 10.13 17.56
C LYS A 164 27.50 8.72 17.54
N MET A 165 26.67 8.38 16.55
CA MET A 165 26.56 6.99 16.15
C MET A 165 27.90 6.66 15.50
N ASP A 166 28.86 6.17 16.29
CA ASP A 166 30.03 5.52 15.73
C ASP A 166 29.50 4.42 14.83
N GLU A 167 29.64 4.60 13.51
CA GLU A 167 29.46 3.56 12.53
C GLU A 167 30.43 2.45 12.91
N ARG A 168 29.96 1.50 13.72
CA ARG A 168 30.68 0.28 14.00
C ARG A 168 30.79 -0.41 12.64
N ASN A 169 31.91 -0.16 11.97
CA ASN A 169 32.32 -0.71 10.70
C ASN A 169 31.82 -2.15 10.60
N ARG A 170 30.70 -2.37 9.90
CA ARG A 170 30.33 -3.70 9.39
C ARG A 170 31.21 -3.96 8.16
N ARG A 171 32.52 -3.95 8.38
CA ARG A 171 33.54 -4.50 7.49
C ARG A 171 34.15 -5.65 8.26
N GLY A 172 33.52 -6.82 8.13
CA GLY A 172 33.88 -8.02 8.88
C GLY A 172 33.09 -9.24 8.43
N SER A 173 32.92 -9.42 7.13
CA SER A 173 32.58 -10.71 6.52
C SER A 173 33.71 -11.10 5.57
N GLY A 174 34.93 -11.11 6.11
CA GLY A 174 36.04 -11.84 5.53
C GLY A 174 36.33 -12.98 6.48
N SER A 175 35.78 -14.17 6.20
CA SER A 175 36.13 -15.40 6.92
C SER A 175 37.57 -15.78 6.54
N PRO A 176 38.54 -15.80 7.47
CA PRO A 176 39.83 -16.41 7.22
C PRO A 176 39.73 -17.91 7.46
N ARG A 177 40.29 -18.66 6.51
CA ARG A 177 40.62 -20.08 6.52
C ARG A 177 40.87 -20.72 7.90
N GLY A 178 40.38 -21.95 8.04
CA GLY A 178 40.84 -22.97 8.99
C GLY A 178 39.79 -24.08 9.07
N GLY A 179 40.06 -25.34 8.78
CA GLY A 179 41.26 -26.03 8.35
C GLY A 179 40.83 -27.43 7.91
N ASP A 180 41.69 -28.05 7.09
CA ASP A 180 41.64 -29.47 6.77
C ASP A 180 41.45 -30.34 8.03
N GLY A 181 40.60 -31.34 7.87
CA GLY A 181 40.30 -32.35 8.89
C GLY A 181 39.63 -33.55 8.22
N ASP A 182 40.22 -34.02 7.12
CA ASP A 182 40.06 -35.39 6.67
C ASP A 182 40.64 -36.28 7.77
N ASP A 183 39.77 -36.84 8.63
CA ASP A 183 40.06 -37.98 9.49
C ASP A 183 38.74 -38.56 10.05
N PHE A 184 38.09 -39.40 9.26
CA PHE A 184 37.21 -40.46 9.77
C PHE A 184 37.40 -41.70 8.89
N MET A 185 38.44 -42.48 9.22
CA MET A 185 38.57 -43.87 8.79
C MET A 185 37.61 -44.78 9.59
N MET A 186 37.30 -45.89 8.93
CA MET A 186 36.43 -47.00 9.26
C MET A 186 36.63 -47.63 10.65
N GLU A 187 35.54 -48.14 11.22
CA GLU A 187 35.35 -49.58 11.50
C GLU A 187 33.86 -49.95 11.34
#